data_AF-A0A7V3WG58-F1
#
_entry.id   AF-A0A7V3WG58-F1
#
_cell.length_a   1.000
_cell.length_b   1.000
_cell.length_c   1.000
_cell.angle_alpha   90.00
_cell.angle_beta   90.00
_cell.angle_gamma   90.00
#
_symmetry.space_group_name_H-M   'P 1'
#
loop_
_entity.id
_entity.type
_entity.pdbx_description
1 polymer ?
#
loop_
_entity_poly.entity_id
_entity_poly.type
_entity_poly.pdbx_seq_one_letter_code
_entity_poly.pdbx_strand_id
1 'polypeptide(L)'
;MEGMGEKDGELIDIEKIKDEELTELEAEDETTPIRNRAKDAGGEGETAHEEVASKLGIRVADLKDRFSAFLIDCVVIFYIYWVVAFLYTKFVLGSINYKIPITGKHGMLLHAAFLIIVFIYYFMSESVVGATIGKFICWMFVKRKNGKDVGIIRAFIRNALRPIDYLLFPIALMLMEKTSMRQRLGDIIAGTTVEKKYSLKTPYKYSEEETASGTIRTIASIIDSIFFLSFIIGYVLILNPEEALISQFVLLCMPIAIIIYLVVIPLVSETTPGKWVFGYKICHEDGRRLTLAGILIRSFWLILDANPLGWMLMFLSPRHVRGGDVAAGTVVIKAPRNLKGAASIFIAIALTASTITVGIMNRHNFLFSNNFRLNFLPGTELTDMLGINLHQDLELINVRFAVGSPDKLTPQASYSPGEVLYLIFDVKGFAKKGKLAWIEEDIKVISPEGIEKINQENLLSKPQVLEDRFKKILAVENPIPLPTDLTPGVYTIQVTIRDKYSGKSTSGIYRFFVRRTSFNMEGTGSAGSAGEGESSGGETKTEDKKTN
;
A
#
# COMPACT_ATOMS: atom_id res chain seq x y z
N MET A 1 -70.75 -11.12 -36.07
CA MET A 1 -70.22 -10.47 -34.85
C MET A 1 -69.11 -9.55 -35.32
N GLU A 2 -69.48 -8.39 -35.89
CA GLU A 2 -69.69 -7.11 -35.17
C GLU A 2 -68.41 -6.58 -34.50
N GLY A 3 -67.95 -5.42 -34.99
CA GLY A 3 -67.49 -4.34 -34.11
C GLY A 3 -66.00 -3.99 -34.08
N MET A 4 -65.72 -2.76 -34.56
CA MET A 4 -64.64 -1.82 -34.12
C MET A 4 -63.20 -2.11 -34.59
N GLY A 5 -62.43 -1.16 -35.15
CA GLY A 5 -62.64 0.27 -35.36
C GLY A 5 -61.40 0.88 -36.04
N GLU A 6 -61.69 1.80 -36.94
CA GLU A 6 -60.83 2.67 -37.76
C GLU A 6 -59.97 3.63 -36.91
N LYS A 7 -58.72 3.89 -37.33
CA LYS A 7 -58.04 5.19 -37.15
C LYS A 7 -57.00 5.40 -38.24
N ASP A 8 -57.31 6.33 -39.11
CA ASP A 8 -56.48 6.89 -40.17
C ASP A 8 -55.23 7.60 -39.60
N GLY A 9 -54.16 7.57 -40.40
CA GLY A 9 -52.94 8.31 -40.15
C GLY A 9 -53.08 9.77 -40.55
N GLU A 10 -52.78 10.66 -39.60
CA GLU A 10 -52.59 12.08 -39.85
C GLU A 10 -51.07 12.36 -39.76
N LEU A 11 -50.44 12.60 -40.91
CA LEU A 11 -49.06 13.08 -40.98
C LEU A 11 -49.04 14.54 -40.51
N ILE A 12 -48.37 14.79 -39.39
CA ILE A 12 -48.13 16.13 -38.87
C ILE A 12 -47.06 16.79 -39.73
N ASP A 13 -47.44 17.87 -40.42
CA ASP A 13 -46.58 18.63 -41.34
C ASP A 13 -45.71 19.63 -40.54
N ILE A 14 -44.42 19.31 -40.41
CA ILE A 14 -43.46 19.96 -39.50
C ILE A 14 -43.12 21.41 -39.93
N GLU A 15 -43.40 21.78 -41.19
CA GLU A 15 -43.16 23.14 -41.68
C GLU A 15 -44.19 24.17 -41.17
N LYS A 16 -45.44 23.75 -40.90
CA LYS A 16 -46.49 24.67 -40.42
C LYS A 16 -46.29 25.19 -39.00
N ILE A 17 -45.61 24.42 -38.15
CA ILE A 17 -45.35 24.78 -36.74
C ILE A 17 -44.22 25.83 -36.65
N LYS A 18 -43.30 25.87 -37.62
CA LYS A 18 -42.21 26.85 -37.64
C LYS A 18 -42.69 28.26 -38.00
N ASP A 19 -43.69 28.38 -38.87
CA ASP A 19 -44.15 29.68 -39.33
C ASP A 19 -45.08 30.39 -38.31
N GLU A 20 -45.80 29.62 -37.48
CA GLU A 20 -46.60 30.18 -36.37
C GLU A 20 -45.73 30.61 -35.17
N GLU A 21 -44.65 29.88 -34.83
CA GLU A 21 -43.73 30.28 -33.74
C GLU A 21 -42.87 31.52 -34.10
N LEU A 22 -42.59 31.74 -35.39
CA LEU A 22 -41.83 32.93 -35.83
C LEU A 22 -42.66 34.22 -35.79
N THR A 23 -43.99 34.13 -35.89
CA THR A 23 -44.86 35.31 -35.84
C THR A 23 -45.18 35.76 -34.40
N GLU A 24 -45.12 34.87 -33.41
CA GLU A 24 -45.27 35.25 -32.00
C GLU A 24 -44.00 35.89 -31.40
N LEU A 25 -42.81 35.59 -31.95
CA LEU A 25 -41.54 36.16 -31.46
C LEU A 25 -41.26 37.59 -31.93
N GLU A 26 -41.97 38.09 -32.96
CA GLU A 26 -41.80 39.46 -33.47
C GLU A 26 -42.75 40.48 -32.79
N ALA A 27 -43.65 40.04 -31.89
CA ALA A 27 -44.70 40.91 -31.32
C ALA A 27 -44.42 41.46 -29.91
N GLU A 28 -43.30 41.12 -29.26
CA GLU A 28 -43.06 41.45 -27.84
C GLU A 28 -41.87 42.39 -27.54
N ASP A 29 -41.34 43.13 -28.51
CA ASP A 29 -40.27 44.13 -28.25
C ASP A 29 -40.66 45.57 -28.60
N GLU A 30 -41.66 46.11 -27.91
CA GLU A 30 -41.75 47.57 -27.72
C GLU A 30 -42.09 47.91 -26.26
N THR A 31 -41.24 48.75 -25.67
CA THR A 31 -41.36 49.50 -24.40
C THR A 31 -40.64 48.98 -23.15
N THR A 32 -39.35 49.35 -22.96
CA THR A 32 -38.85 50.11 -21.77
C THR A 32 -37.33 50.37 -21.83
N PRO A 33 -36.82 51.43 -21.16
CA PRO A 33 -35.60 52.13 -21.59
C PRO A 33 -34.28 51.53 -21.06
N ILE A 34 -33.28 51.71 -21.91
CA ILE A 34 -31.86 51.38 -21.77
C ILE A 34 -31.26 51.87 -20.44
N ARG A 35 -30.81 50.94 -19.58
CA ARG A 35 -29.74 51.24 -18.63
C ARG A 35 -28.84 50.03 -18.37
N ASN A 36 -27.58 50.19 -18.79
CA ASN A 36 -26.39 49.43 -18.39
C ASN A 36 -26.35 47.93 -18.68
N ARG A 37 -26.18 47.57 -19.95
CA ARG A 37 -25.64 46.26 -20.37
C ARG A 37 -24.20 46.46 -20.85
N ALA A 38 -23.26 46.50 -19.91
CA ALA A 38 -21.83 46.44 -20.19
C ALA A 38 -21.09 45.89 -18.97
N LYS A 39 -21.28 44.58 -18.67
CA LYS A 39 -20.30 43.74 -17.95
C LYS A 39 -20.58 42.25 -17.83
N ASP A 40 -21.57 41.70 -18.54
CA ASP A 40 -21.83 40.25 -18.56
C ASP A 40 -21.65 39.70 -19.97
N ALA A 41 -20.40 39.63 -20.43
CA ALA A 41 -20.01 38.88 -21.62
C ALA A 41 -19.01 37.80 -21.19
N GLY A 42 -19.54 36.72 -20.60
CA GLY A 42 -18.75 35.60 -20.12
C GLY A 42 -19.54 34.37 -19.65
N GLY A 43 -20.84 34.27 -19.96
CA GLY A 43 -21.72 33.23 -19.39
C GLY A 43 -22.73 32.60 -20.35
N GLU A 44 -22.67 32.85 -21.66
CA GLU A 44 -23.69 32.35 -22.60
C GLU A 44 -23.50 30.87 -22.99
N GLY A 45 -22.36 30.26 -22.66
CA GLY A 45 -22.11 28.84 -22.93
C GLY A 45 -22.66 27.88 -21.87
N GLU A 46 -22.83 28.32 -20.63
CA GLU A 46 -23.21 27.44 -19.51
C GLU A 46 -24.73 27.23 -19.41
N THR A 47 -25.51 28.23 -19.80
CA THR A 47 -26.98 28.25 -19.67
C THR A 47 -27.70 27.34 -20.66
N ALA A 48 -27.23 27.24 -21.91
CA ALA A 48 -27.84 26.39 -22.93
C ALA A 48 -27.60 24.88 -22.70
N HIS A 49 -26.47 24.52 -22.08
CA HIS A 49 -26.10 23.12 -21.84
C HIS A 49 -26.86 22.49 -20.65
N GLU A 50 -27.17 23.30 -19.64
CA GLU A 50 -27.93 22.86 -18.47
C GLU A 50 -29.43 22.70 -18.81
N GLU A 51 -29.92 23.45 -19.79
CA GLU A 51 -31.31 23.39 -20.28
C GLU A 51 -31.67 22.05 -20.95
N VAL A 52 -30.74 21.46 -21.72
CA VAL A 52 -30.94 20.15 -22.38
C VAL A 52 -30.96 18.99 -21.38
N ALA A 53 -30.12 19.05 -20.34
CA ALA A 53 -30.11 18.05 -19.27
C ALA A 53 -31.35 18.17 -18.36
N SER A 54 -31.80 19.41 -18.13
CA SER A 54 -33.03 19.75 -17.40
C SER A 54 -34.29 19.24 -18.12
N LYS A 55 -34.40 19.39 -19.45
CA LYS A 55 -35.53 18.91 -20.27
C LYS A 55 -35.76 17.39 -20.19
N LEU A 56 -34.75 16.60 -19.82
CA LEU A 56 -34.84 15.14 -19.65
C LEU A 56 -35.05 14.69 -18.19
N GLY A 57 -35.07 15.60 -17.21
CA GLY A 57 -35.09 15.25 -15.78
C GLY A 57 -33.82 14.52 -15.31
N ILE A 58 -32.78 14.48 -16.13
CA ILE A 58 -31.52 13.75 -15.86
C ILE A 58 -30.50 14.74 -15.32
N ARG A 59 -30.20 14.65 -14.02
CA ARG A 59 -29.10 15.43 -13.43
C ARG A 59 -27.77 14.74 -13.72
N VAL A 60 -27.04 15.26 -14.70
CA VAL A 60 -25.69 14.81 -15.03
C VAL A 60 -24.74 15.08 -13.86
N ALA A 61 -23.88 14.11 -13.54
CA ALA A 61 -22.89 14.27 -12.48
C ALA A 61 -21.77 15.25 -12.86
N ASP A 62 -21.47 16.20 -11.98
CA ASP A 62 -20.39 17.17 -12.14
C ASP A 62 -19.01 16.50 -12.15
N LEU A 63 -18.03 17.21 -12.72
CA LEU A 63 -16.64 16.73 -12.77
C LEU A 63 -16.09 16.45 -11.37
N LYS A 64 -16.42 17.30 -10.39
CA LYS A 64 -16.01 17.15 -8.98
C LYS A 64 -16.54 15.85 -8.37
N ASP A 65 -17.82 15.52 -8.58
CA ASP A 65 -18.42 14.29 -8.07
C ASP A 65 -17.79 13.06 -8.70
N ARG A 66 -17.55 13.11 -10.02
CA ARG A 66 -16.86 12.05 -10.75
C ARG A 66 -15.44 11.83 -10.24
N PHE A 67 -14.71 12.91 -9.94
CA PHE A 67 -13.39 12.84 -9.36
C PHE A 67 -13.43 12.24 -7.94
N SER A 68 -14.41 12.59 -7.11
CA SER A 68 -14.57 11.98 -5.79
C SER A 68 -14.84 10.48 -5.84
N ALA A 69 -15.68 10.01 -6.78
CA ALA A 69 -15.86 8.58 -6.98
C ALA A 69 -14.58 7.90 -7.47
N PHE A 70 -13.81 8.57 -8.33
CA PHE A 70 -12.50 8.07 -8.76
C PHE A 70 -11.54 7.93 -7.57
N LEU A 71 -11.48 8.89 -6.64
CA LEU A 71 -10.66 8.79 -5.44
C LEU A 71 -11.03 7.56 -4.58
N ILE A 72 -12.32 7.28 -4.41
CA ILE A 72 -12.77 6.08 -3.70
C ILE A 72 -12.38 4.80 -4.48
N ASP A 73 -12.58 4.79 -5.80
CA ASP A 73 -12.17 3.65 -6.62
C ASP A 73 -10.65 3.42 -6.58
N CYS A 74 -9.82 4.46 -6.47
CA CYS A 74 -8.37 4.34 -6.27
C CYS A 74 -8.03 3.60 -4.98
N VAL A 75 -8.74 3.88 -3.89
CA VAL A 75 -8.57 3.17 -2.61
C VAL A 75 -8.95 1.70 -2.78
N VAL A 76 -10.08 1.42 -3.43
CA VAL A 76 -10.52 0.04 -3.73
C VAL A 76 -9.46 -0.70 -4.55
N ILE A 77 -8.97 -0.09 -5.63
CA ILE A 77 -7.96 -0.66 -6.53
C ILE A 77 -6.63 -0.89 -5.81
N PHE A 78 -6.24 0.01 -4.90
CA PHE A 78 -5.06 -0.17 -4.05
C PHE A 78 -5.17 -1.47 -3.22
N TYR A 79 -6.31 -1.73 -2.58
CA TYR A 79 -6.49 -2.99 -1.83
C TYR A 79 -6.57 -4.21 -2.74
N ILE A 80 -7.21 -4.09 -3.91
CA ILE A 80 -7.21 -5.17 -4.92
C ILE A 80 -5.77 -5.50 -5.32
N TYR A 81 -4.92 -4.50 -5.56
CA TYR A 81 -3.51 -4.73 -5.91
C TYR A 81 -2.79 -5.56 -4.83
N TRP A 82 -2.93 -5.18 -3.56
CA TRP A 82 -2.30 -5.91 -2.46
C TRP A 82 -2.82 -7.34 -2.32
N VAL A 83 -4.13 -7.54 -2.44
CA VAL A 83 -4.73 -8.89 -2.42
C VAL A 83 -4.17 -9.73 -3.57
N VAL A 84 -4.13 -9.19 -4.78
CA VAL A 84 -3.57 -9.89 -5.96
C VAL A 84 -2.09 -10.19 -5.76
N ALA A 85 -1.31 -9.25 -5.24
CA ALA A 85 0.11 -9.43 -4.95
C ALA A 85 0.35 -10.57 -3.94
N PHE A 86 -0.39 -10.60 -2.83
CA PHE A 86 -0.28 -11.68 -1.83
C PHE A 86 -0.76 -13.03 -2.34
N LEU A 87 -1.83 -13.08 -3.14
CA LEU A 87 -2.28 -14.31 -3.79
C LEU A 87 -1.24 -14.81 -4.79
N TYR A 88 -0.64 -13.90 -5.57
CA TYR A 88 0.40 -14.25 -6.52
C TYR A 88 1.65 -14.81 -5.83
N THR A 89 2.16 -14.16 -4.78
CA THR A 89 3.33 -14.66 -4.03
C THR A 89 3.02 -16.03 -3.40
N LYS A 90 1.82 -16.22 -2.84
CA LYS A 90 1.39 -17.51 -2.29
C LYS A 90 1.31 -18.62 -3.33
N PHE A 91 0.57 -18.41 -4.42
CA PHE A 91 0.22 -19.49 -5.36
C PHE A 91 1.24 -19.69 -6.48
N VAL A 92 1.97 -18.64 -6.87
CA VAL A 92 2.96 -18.70 -7.96
C VAL A 92 4.38 -18.86 -7.42
N LEU A 93 4.73 -18.15 -6.34
CA LEU A 93 6.06 -18.24 -5.74
C LEU A 93 6.14 -19.23 -4.56
N GLY A 94 5.00 -19.70 -4.05
CA GLY A 94 4.93 -20.75 -3.03
C GLY A 94 4.93 -20.24 -1.58
N SER A 95 4.99 -18.94 -1.34
CA SER A 95 4.93 -18.37 0.03
C SER A 95 4.45 -16.92 0.03
N ILE A 96 3.62 -16.57 1.01
CA ILE A 96 3.18 -15.18 1.25
C ILE A 96 4.33 -14.25 1.65
N ASN A 97 5.42 -14.80 2.19
CA ASN A 97 6.57 -14.05 2.69
C ASN A 97 7.58 -13.69 1.59
N TYR A 98 7.35 -14.14 0.35
CA TYR A 98 8.18 -13.71 -0.78
C TYR A 98 8.01 -12.22 -1.03
N LYS A 99 9.10 -11.60 -1.49
CA LYS A 99 9.06 -10.21 -1.95
C LYS A 99 8.11 -10.10 -3.14
N ILE A 100 7.36 -9.00 -3.18
CA ILE A 100 6.45 -8.74 -4.30
C ILE A 100 7.31 -8.46 -5.54
N PRO A 101 7.15 -9.24 -6.62
CA PRO A 101 7.92 -9.06 -7.83
C PRO A 101 7.39 -7.83 -8.57
N ILE A 102 8.23 -6.80 -8.71
CA ILE A 102 7.85 -5.59 -9.46
C ILE A 102 8.41 -5.64 -10.88
N THR A 103 9.51 -6.35 -11.09
CA THR A 103 10.24 -6.36 -12.36
C THR A 103 10.42 -7.79 -12.89
N GLY A 104 11.00 -7.91 -14.09
CA GLY A 104 11.23 -9.21 -14.72
C GLY A 104 9.94 -9.94 -15.10
N LYS A 105 10.07 -11.23 -15.43
CA LYS A 105 8.95 -12.05 -15.92
C LYS A 105 7.82 -12.14 -14.91
N HIS A 106 8.14 -12.36 -13.63
CA HIS A 106 7.13 -12.45 -12.58
C HIS A 106 6.45 -11.11 -12.29
N GLY A 107 7.19 -9.99 -12.35
CA GLY A 107 6.59 -8.67 -12.24
C GLY A 107 5.65 -8.37 -13.40
N MET A 108 6.04 -8.69 -14.64
CA MET A 108 5.16 -8.53 -15.81
C MET A 108 3.87 -9.34 -15.68
N LEU A 109 3.97 -10.61 -15.23
CA LEU A 109 2.81 -11.47 -15.02
C LEU A 109 1.88 -10.93 -13.92
N LEU A 110 2.43 -10.49 -12.78
CA LEU A 110 1.66 -9.90 -11.69
C LEU A 110 0.88 -8.66 -12.17
N HIS A 111 1.55 -7.73 -12.85
CA HIS A 111 0.92 -6.50 -13.32
C HIS A 111 -0.09 -6.76 -14.44
N ALA A 112 0.17 -7.72 -15.33
CA ALA A 112 -0.79 -8.14 -16.34
C ALA A 112 -2.06 -8.72 -15.69
N ALA A 113 -1.91 -9.61 -14.71
CA ALA A 113 -3.03 -10.16 -13.94
C ALA A 113 -3.81 -9.07 -13.21
N PHE A 114 -3.11 -8.12 -12.57
CA PHE A 114 -3.72 -6.97 -11.91
C PHE A 114 -4.53 -6.11 -12.87
N LEU A 115 -3.99 -5.77 -14.04
CA LEU A 115 -4.71 -4.96 -15.05
C LEU A 115 -5.98 -5.67 -15.55
N ILE A 116 -5.93 -6.99 -15.76
CA ILE A 116 -7.11 -7.79 -16.12
C ILE A 116 -8.16 -7.73 -15.00
N ILE A 117 -7.76 -7.88 -13.75
CA ILE A 117 -8.67 -7.83 -12.60
C ILE A 117 -9.29 -6.44 -12.45
N VAL A 118 -8.52 -5.36 -12.63
CA VAL A 118 -9.04 -3.98 -12.61
C VAL A 118 -10.04 -3.74 -13.75
N PHE A 119 -9.76 -4.27 -14.95
CA PHE A 119 -10.71 -4.23 -16.06
C PHE A 119 -12.01 -4.96 -15.71
N ILE A 120 -11.92 -6.18 -15.17
CA ILE A 120 -13.08 -6.98 -14.73
C ILE A 120 -13.87 -6.23 -13.67
N TYR A 121 -13.21 -5.65 -12.66
CA TYR A 121 -13.85 -4.84 -11.62
C TYR A 121 -14.73 -3.74 -12.23
N TYR A 122 -14.16 -2.91 -13.11
CA TYR A 122 -14.92 -1.81 -13.73
C TYR A 122 -16.01 -2.30 -14.68
N PHE A 123 -15.72 -3.30 -15.50
CA PHE A 123 -16.67 -3.87 -16.45
C PHE A 123 -17.85 -4.54 -15.75
N MET A 124 -17.61 -5.42 -14.78
CA MET A 124 -18.67 -6.15 -14.07
C MET A 124 -19.49 -5.21 -13.19
N SER A 125 -18.86 -4.30 -12.45
CA SER A 125 -19.57 -3.34 -11.61
C SER A 125 -20.51 -2.45 -12.44
N GLU A 126 -20.03 -1.94 -13.57
CA GLU A 126 -20.84 -1.06 -14.43
C GLU A 126 -21.86 -1.80 -15.31
N SER A 127 -21.64 -3.08 -15.64
CA SER A 127 -22.61 -3.87 -16.42
C SER A 127 -23.75 -4.41 -15.56
N VAL A 128 -23.47 -4.84 -14.32
CA VAL A 128 -24.45 -5.45 -13.41
C VAL A 128 -25.16 -4.41 -12.55
N VAL A 129 -24.40 -3.52 -11.89
CA VAL A 129 -24.93 -2.54 -10.93
C VAL A 129 -25.19 -1.19 -11.60
N GLY A 130 -24.55 -0.93 -12.73
CA GLY A 130 -24.52 0.40 -13.35
C GLY A 130 -23.59 1.38 -12.63
N ALA A 131 -22.82 0.93 -11.63
CA ALA A 131 -21.94 1.79 -10.85
C ALA A 131 -20.76 0.98 -10.29
N THR A 132 -19.60 1.63 -10.19
CA THR A 132 -18.45 1.15 -9.42
C THR A 132 -18.71 1.39 -7.93
N ILE A 133 -17.90 0.82 -7.03
CA ILE A 133 -18.05 1.07 -5.59
C ILE A 133 -17.97 2.57 -5.29
N GLY A 134 -16.99 3.28 -5.88
CA GLY A 134 -16.86 4.72 -5.71
C GLY A 134 -18.07 5.48 -6.23
N LYS A 135 -18.56 5.15 -7.43
CA LYS A 135 -19.75 5.80 -8.00
C LYS A 135 -20.99 5.53 -7.15
N PHE A 136 -21.18 4.30 -6.69
CA PHE A 136 -22.30 3.92 -5.85
C PHE A 136 -22.34 4.69 -4.53
N ILE A 137 -21.19 4.79 -3.84
CA ILE A 137 -21.07 5.57 -2.59
C ILE A 137 -21.38 7.06 -2.82
N CYS A 138 -21.00 7.60 -3.98
CA CYS A 138 -21.33 8.97 -4.39
C CYS A 138 -22.73 9.12 -4.99
N TRP A 139 -23.58 8.09 -4.95
CA TRP A 139 -24.94 8.07 -5.51
C TRP A 139 -24.99 8.41 -7.00
N MET A 140 -23.97 7.96 -7.73
CA MET A 140 -23.84 8.11 -9.16
C MET A 140 -24.03 6.78 -9.88
N PHE A 141 -24.77 6.83 -10.98
CA PHE A 141 -25.05 5.67 -11.80
C PHE A 141 -24.78 5.99 -13.26
N VAL A 142 -24.32 4.98 -13.96
CA VAL A 142 -24.09 5.06 -15.39
C VAL A 142 -25.36 4.60 -16.06
N LYS A 143 -25.86 5.44 -16.97
CA LYS A 143 -27.04 5.17 -17.77
C LYS A 143 -26.74 5.43 -19.24
N ARG A 144 -27.57 4.88 -20.11
CA ARG A 144 -27.58 5.26 -21.54
C ARG A 144 -28.12 6.68 -21.67
N LYS A 145 -27.86 7.35 -22.79
CA LYS A 145 -28.44 8.68 -23.08
C LYS A 145 -29.99 8.70 -23.02
N ASN A 146 -30.64 7.55 -23.18
CA ASN A 146 -32.09 7.39 -23.06
C ASN A 146 -32.56 6.95 -21.65
N GLY A 147 -31.72 7.08 -20.61
CA GLY A 147 -32.03 6.73 -19.22
C GLY A 147 -32.07 5.23 -18.89
N LYS A 148 -32.00 4.34 -19.90
CA LYS A 148 -31.97 2.88 -19.70
C LYS A 148 -30.63 2.41 -19.12
N ASP A 149 -30.62 1.20 -18.58
CA ASP A 149 -29.39 0.56 -18.10
C ASP A 149 -28.36 0.37 -19.23
N VAL A 150 -27.08 0.47 -18.88
CA VAL A 150 -25.96 0.44 -19.82
C VAL A 150 -25.96 -0.85 -20.64
N GLY A 151 -26.11 -2.00 -19.97
CA GLY A 151 -25.98 -3.33 -20.56
C GLY A 151 -24.53 -3.70 -20.86
N ILE A 152 -24.28 -4.99 -21.08
CA ILE A 152 -22.94 -5.60 -21.11
C ILE A 152 -22.05 -4.98 -22.19
N ILE A 153 -22.51 -4.91 -23.45
CA ILE A 153 -21.69 -4.45 -24.59
C ILE A 153 -21.20 -3.01 -24.40
N ARG A 154 -22.08 -2.10 -23.97
CA ARG A 154 -21.71 -0.69 -23.77
C ARG A 154 -20.77 -0.51 -22.58
N ALA A 155 -20.98 -1.27 -21.51
CA ALA A 155 -20.07 -1.30 -20.38
C ALA A 155 -18.69 -1.81 -20.79
N PHE A 156 -18.62 -2.83 -21.65
CA PHE A 156 -17.36 -3.34 -22.20
C PHE A 156 -16.62 -2.27 -23.01
N ILE A 157 -17.28 -1.68 -24.02
CA ILE A 157 -16.69 -0.68 -24.91
C ILE A 157 -16.11 0.48 -24.11
N ARG A 158 -16.89 1.02 -23.16
CA ARG A 158 -16.42 2.13 -22.32
C ARG A 158 -15.19 1.75 -21.49
N ASN A 159 -15.17 0.55 -20.92
CA ASN A 159 -14.05 0.12 -20.08
C ASN A 159 -12.81 -0.27 -20.89
N ALA A 160 -12.99 -0.76 -22.12
CA ALA A 160 -11.88 -1.05 -23.03
C ALA A 160 -11.16 0.22 -23.50
N LEU A 161 -11.88 1.34 -23.59
CA LEU A 161 -11.33 2.65 -23.95
C LEU A 161 -10.74 3.43 -22.75
N ARG A 162 -10.97 2.96 -21.53
CA ARG A 162 -10.49 3.62 -20.30
C ARG A 162 -8.96 3.77 -20.24
N PRO A 163 -8.12 2.81 -20.67
CA PRO A 163 -6.67 3.02 -20.73
C PRO A 163 -6.28 4.18 -21.65
N ILE A 164 -7.03 4.38 -22.75
CA ILE A 164 -6.80 5.51 -23.67
C ILE A 164 -7.20 6.83 -23.00
N ASP A 165 -8.34 6.86 -22.29
CA ASP A 165 -8.73 8.03 -21.49
C ASP A 165 -7.66 8.39 -20.45
N TYR A 166 -7.01 7.39 -19.82
CA TYR A 166 -5.92 7.63 -18.86
C TYR A 166 -4.63 8.10 -19.53
N LEU A 167 -4.26 7.53 -20.69
CA LEU A 167 -3.11 7.97 -21.45
C LEU A 167 -3.28 9.42 -21.95
N LEU A 168 -4.50 9.79 -22.32
CA LEU A 168 -4.88 11.10 -22.82
C LEU A 168 -5.62 11.93 -21.77
N PHE A 169 -5.21 11.82 -20.50
CA PHE A 169 -5.92 12.43 -19.37
C PHE A 169 -6.32 13.91 -19.55
N PRO A 170 -5.43 14.82 -20.03
CA PRO A 170 -5.82 16.21 -20.27
C PRO A 170 -6.95 16.35 -21.30
N ILE A 171 -6.92 15.53 -22.36
CA ILE A 171 -7.94 15.51 -23.40
C ILE A 171 -9.26 14.96 -22.84
N ALA A 172 -9.19 13.90 -22.02
CA ALA A 172 -10.37 13.33 -21.37
C ALA A 172 -11.07 14.35 -20.45
N LEU A 173 -10.31 15.16 -19.71
CA LEU A 173 -10.85 16.26 -18.91
C LEU A 173 -11.50 17.33 -19.78
N MET A 174 -10.81 17.80 -20.83
CA MET A 174 -11.36 18.78 -21.77
C MET A 174 -12.67 18.28 -22.43
N LEU A 175 -12.74 17.01 -22.80
CA LEU A 175 -13.97 16.40 -23.36
C LEU A 175 -15.12 16.42 -22.33
N MET A 176 -14.83 16.07 -21.08
CA MET A 176 -15.82 16.09 -20.00
C MET A 176 -16.29 17.52 -19.66
N GLU A 177 -15.48 18.53 -19.90
CA GLU A 177 -15.85 19.93 -19.69
C GLU A 177 -16.65 20.50 -20.86
N LYS A 178 -16.26 20.18 -22.10
CA LYS A 178 -16.91 20.71 -23.32
C LYS A 178 -18.20 19.99 -23.72
N THR A 179 -18.39 18.75 -23.30
CA THR A 179 -19.60 17.99 -23.68
C THR A 179 -20.74 18.32 -22.73
N SER A 180 -21.94 18.60 -23.26
CA SER A 180 -23.14 18.91 -22.44
C SER A 180 -23.47 17.84 -21.38
N MET A 181 -23.26 16.55 -21.71
CA MET A 181 -23.47 15.42 -20.81
C MET A 181 -22.21 15.05 -19.98
N ARG A 182 -21.20 15.93 -19.97
CA ARG A 182 -19.90 15.78 -19.31
C ARG A 182 -19.22 14.43 -19.57
N GLN A 183 -19.14 13.99 -20.82
CA GLN A 183 -18.70 12.63 -21.19
C GLN A 183 -17.20 12.57 -21.54
N ARG A 184 -16.53 11.47 -21.18
CA ARG A 184 -15.18 11.14 -21.71
C ARG A 184 -15.30 10.35 -23.03
N LEU A 185 -14.18 10.07 -23.70
CA LEU A 185 -14.18 9.39 -25.00
C LEU A 185 -14.93 8.05 -24.96
N GLY A 186 -14.65 7.21 -23.96
CA GLY A 186 -15.35 5.94 -23.79
C GLY A 186 -16.85 6.06 -23.55
N ASP A 187 -17.29 7.13 -22.86
CA ASP A 187 -18.72 7.40 -22.62
C ASP A 187 -19.43 7.91 -23.88
N ILE A 188 -18.74 8.71 -24.70
CA ILE A 188 -19.26 9.20 -25.99
C ILE A 188 -19.49 8.01 -26.93
N ILE A 189 -18.48 7.17 -27.13
CA ILE A 189 -18.54 6.02 -28.04
C ILE A 189 -19.56 4.98 -27.55
N ALA A 190 -19.61 4.71 -26.25
CA ALA A 190 -20.59 3.79 -25.68
C ALA A 190 -22.02 4.36 -25.63
N GLY A 191 -22.20 5.67 -25.84
CA GLY A 191 -23.49 6.36 -25.74
C GLY A 191 -24.05 6.37 -24.32
N THR A 192 -23.19 6.55 -23.31
CA THR A 192 -23.53 6.49 -21.89
C THR A 192 -23.21 7.80 -21.16
N THR A 193 -23.99 8.15 -20.15
CA THR A 193 -23.74 9.28 -19.27
C THR A 193 -23.69 8.81 -17.81
N VAL A 194 -23.18 9.66 -16.93
CA VAL A 194 -23.19 9.44 -15.48
C VAL A 194 -24.18 10.43 -14.86
N GLU A 195 -25.17 9.88 -14.17
CA GLU A 195 -26.25 10.62 -13.53
C GLU A 195 -26.08 10.59 -12.01
N LYS A 196 -26.50 11.66 -11.33
CA LYS A 196 -26.45 11.78 -9.87
C LYS A 196 -27.85 11.90 -9.29
N LYS A 197 -28.22 10.98 -8.38
CA LYS A 197 -29.61 10.86 -7.89
C LYS A 197 -30.07 11.92 -6.89
N TYR A 198 -29.18 12.68 -6.25
CA TYR A 198 -29.58 13.61 -5.17
C TYR A 198 -29.16 15.07 -5.43
N SER A 199 -30.11 15.98 -5.19
CA SER A 199 -29.88 17.39 -4.88
C SER A 199 -30.24 17.63 -3.42
N LEU A 200 -29.28 18.04 -2.59
CA LEU A 200 -29.60 18.45 -1.22
C LEU A 200 -30.45 19.74 -1.26
N LYS A 201 -31.56 19.71 -0.51
CA LYS A 201 -32.54 20.81 -0.38
C LYS A 201 -31.95 22.08 0.22
N THR A 202 -32.55 23.20 -0.24
CA THR A 202 -32.45 24.62 0.18
C THR A 202 -31.04 25.22 0.25
N PRO A 203 -30.66 26.09 -0.71
CA PRO A 203 -29.46 26.92 -0.60
C PRO A 203 -29.59 27.88 0.58
N TYR A 204 -28.55 27.98 1.42
CA TYR A 204 -28.43 29.04 2.41
C TYR A 204 -27.74 30.24 1.78
N LYS A 205 -28.45 31.35 1.57
CA LYS A 205 -27.83 32.57 1.04
C LYS A 205 -26.97 33.20 2.14
N TYR A 206 -25.64 33.13 2.02
CA TYR A 206 -24.70 33.78 2.94
C TYR A 206 -24.16 35.07 2.33
N SER A 207 -23.81 36.05 3.16
CA SER A 207 -23.14 37.29 2.71
C SER A 207 -21.63 37.07 2.66
N GLU A 208 -20.93 37.61 1.66
CA GLU A 208 -19.46 37.48 1.54
C GLU A 208 -18.71 38.00 2.79
N GLU A 209 -19.30 38.92 3.55
CA GLU A 209 -18.79 39.44 4.84
C GLU A 209 -18.73 38.39 5.96
N GLU A 210 -19.49 37.29 5.82
CA GLU A 210 -19.52 36.19 6.79
C GLU A 210 -18.38 35.18 6.57
N THR A 211 -17.54 35.36 5.54
CA THR A 211 -16.41 34.47 5.26
C THR A 211 -15.35 34.54 6.37
N ALA A 212 -14.72 33.39 6.65
CA ALA A 212 -13.69 33.29 7.67
C ALA A 212 -12.40 34.01 7.24
N SER A 213 -11.81 34.80 8.17
CA SER A 213 -10.51 35.45 7.95
C SER A 213 -9.39 34.42 7.74
N GLY A 214 -8.48 34.68 6.80
CA GLY A 214 -7.32 33.82 6.51
C GLY A 214 -6.49 33.49 7.76
N THR A 215 -6.25 34.46 8.63
CA THR A 215 -5.43 34.27 9.85
C THR A 215 -6.07 33.25 10.79
N ILE A 216 -7.37 33.39 11.07
CA ILE A 216 -8.08 32.48 11.99
C ILE A 216 -8.23 31.09 11.35
N ARG A 217 -8.37 31.00 10.01
CA ARG A 217 -8.35 29.72 9.29
C ARG A 217 -7.02 28.99 9.42
N THR A 218 -5.91 29.72 9.41
CA THR A 218 -4.57 29.14 9.61
C THR A 218 -4.42 28.62 11.03
N ILE A 219 -4.79 29.41 12.04
CA ILE A 219 -4.75 28.98 13.45
C ILE A 219 -5.66 27.75 13.67
N ALA A 220 -6.88 27.77 13.13
CA ALA A 220 -7.78 26.61 13.16
C ALA A 220 -7.15 25.36 12.51
N SER A 221 -6.46 25.53 11.38
CA SER A 221 -5.80 24.42 10.68
C SER A 221 -4.59 23.89 11.46
N ILE A 222 -3.90 24.71 12.25
CA ILE A 222 -2.83 24.26 13.16
C ILE A 222 -3.42 23.37 14.25
N ILE A 223 -4.53 23.78 14.88
CA ILE A 223 -5.23 22.95 15.88
C ILE A 223 -5.65 21.61 15.28
N ASP A 224 -6.27 21.63 14.10
CA ASP A 224 -6.68 20.41 13.38
C ASP A 224 -5.46 19.51 13.06
N SER A 225 -4.32 20.11 12.68
CA SER A 225 -3.09 19.38 12.38
C SER A 225 -2.47 18.73 13.62
N ILE A 226 -2.60 19.34 14.81
CA ILE A 226 -2.15 18.73 16.07
C ILE A 226 -2.95 17.47 16.38
N PHE A 227 -4.29 17.52 16.23
CA PHE A 227 -5.12 16.33 16.42
C PHE A 227 -4.80 15.24 15.39
N PHE A 228 -4.62 15.61 14.13
CA PHE A 228 -4.28 14.68 13.06
C PHE A 228 -2.90 14.04 13.29
N LEU A 229 -1.88 14.83 13.59
CA LEU A 229 -0.53 14.33 13.87
C LEU A 229 -0.53 13.40 15.09
N SER A 230 -1.26 13.75 16.15
CA SER A 230 -1.42 12.90 17.33
C SER A 230 -2.08 11.57 16.98
N PHE A 231 -3.08 11.57 16.10
CA PHE A 231 -3.72 10.35 15.59
C PHE A 231 -2.72 9.50 14.79
N ILE A 232 -1.93 10.10 13.91
CA ILE A 232 -0.89 9.41 13.13
C ILE A 232 0.18 8.81 14.04
N ILE A 233 0.67 9.57 15.04
CA ILE A 233 1.64 9.07 16.02
C ILE A 233 1.04 7.89 16.78
N GLY A 234 -0.20 8.02 17.28
CA GLY A 234 -0.92 6.93 17.93
C GLY A 234 -1.02 5.69 17.05
N TYR A 235 -1.31 5.87 15.76
CA TYR A 235 -1.39 4.77 14.79
C TYR A 235 -0.04 4.07 14.59
N VAL A 236 1.05 4.83 14.45
CA VAL A 236 2.40 4.28 14.29
C VAL A 236 2.87 3.55 15.55
N LEU A 237 2.42 3.96 16.75
CA LEU A 237 2.72 3.25 17.99
C LEU A 237 2.10 1.85 18.08
N ILE A 238 1.08 1.55 17.26
CA ILE A 238 0.48 0.21 17.19
C ILE A 238 1.45 -0.78 16.55
N LEU A 239 2.43 -0.32 15.75
CA LEU A 239 3.36 -1.19 15.04
C LEU A 239 4.28 -1.94 16.01
N ASN A 240 4.40 -3.25 15.79
CA ASN A 240 5.25 -4.17 16.55
C ASN A 240 6.23 -4.91 15.61
N PRO A 241 7.56 -4.73 15.78
CA PRO A 241 8.59 -5.44 15.00
C PRO A 241 8.63 -6.96 15.16
N GLU A 242 8.17 -7.47 16.30
CA GLU A 242 8.17 -8.92 16.58
C GLU A 242 7.05 -9.62 15.80
N GLU A 243 5.91 -8.95 15.64
CA GLU A 243 4.72 -9.43 14.95
C GLU A 243 4.60 -8.81 13.55
N ALA A 244 5.51 -9.20 12.65
CA ALA A 244 5.67 -8.57 11.35
C ALA A 244 4.39 -8.59 10.48
N LEU A 245 3.63 -9.69 10.48
CA LEU A 245 2.40 -9.81 9.69
C LEU A 245 1.29 -8.86 10.18
N ILE A 246 1.15 -8.72 11.50
CA ILE A 246 0.16 -7.80 12.09
C ILE A 246 0.54 -6.36 11.74
N SER A 247 1.81 -6.00 11.89
CA SER A 247 2.30 -4.66 11.55
C SER A 247 2.16 -4.33 10.07
N GLN A 248 2.35 -5.30 9.16
CA GLN A 248 2.05 -5.15 7.73
C GLN A 248 0.59 -4.84 7.49
N PHE A 249 -0.30 -5.60 8.14
CA PHE A 249 -1.74 -5.40 7.99
C PHE A 249 -2.19 -4.04 8.54
N VAL A 250 -1.65 -3.62 9.69
CA VAL A 250 -1.89 -2.28 10.26
C VAL A 250 -1.41 -1.20 9.28
N LEU A 251 -0.20 -1.30 8.74
CA LEU A 251 0.28 -0.35 7.72
C LEU A 251 -0.62 -0.32 6.47
N LEU A 252 -1.09 -1.48 6.02
CA LEU A 252 -1.99 -1.58 4.87
C LEU A 252 -3.35 -0.91 5.14
N CYS A 253 -3.81 -0.88 6.39
CA CYS A 253 -5.05 -0.20 6.79
C CYS A 253 -4.88 1.33 6.97
N MET A 254 -3.66 1.85 6.99
CA MET A 254 -3.37 3.26 7.25
C MET A 254 -4.09 4.23 6.28
N PRO A 255 -4.13 4.01 4.94
CA PRO A 255 -4.82 4.92 4.03
C PRO A 255 -6.32 5.04 4.33
N ILE A 256 -6.99 3.92 4.64
CA ILE A 256 -8.40 3.94 5.07
C ILE A 256 -8.54 4.69 6.39
N ALA A 257 -7.66 4.44 7.36
CA ALA A 257 -7.72 5.11 8.66
C ALA A 257 -7.60 6.64 8.53
N ILE A 258 -6.70 7.12 7.66
CA ILE A 258 -6.55 8.55 7.33
C ILE A 258 -7.81 9.11 6.69
N ILE A 259 -8.38 8.42 5.70
CA ILE A 259 -9.60 8.87 5.01
C ILE A 259 -10.77 8.90 5.99
N ILE A 260 -10.95 7.88 6.83
CA ILE A 260 -12.00 7.85 7.86
C ILE A 260 -11.85 9.05 8.79
N TYR A 261 -10.64 9.32 9.29
CA TYR A 261 -10.39 10.46 10.16
C TYR A 261 -10.77 11.78 9.49
N LEU A 262 -10.29 12.00 8.27
CA LEU A 262 -10.51 13.26 7.54
C LEU A 262 -11.96 13.44 7.06
N VAL A 263 -12.69 12.35 6.81
CA VAL A 263 -14.05 12.39 6.24
C VAL A 263 -15.12 12.40 7.31
N VAL A 264 -15.03 11.56 8.35
CA VAL A 264 -16.10 11.39 9.34
C VAL A 264 -16.34 12.66 10.14
N ILE A 265 -15.28 13.36 10.54
CA ILE A 265 -15.38 14.57 11.35
C ILE A 265 -16.20 15.66 10.61
N PRO A 266 -15.85 16.11 9.39
CA PRO A 266 -16.66 17.10 8.67
C PRO A 266 -18.02 16.58 8.22
N LEU A 267 -18.14 15.28 7.93
CA LEU A 267 -19.41 14.69 7.47
C LEU A 267 -20.48 14.74 8.56
N VAL A 268 -20.11 14.50 9.82
CA VAL A 268 -21.04 14.49 10.96
C VAL A 268 -21.28 15.90 11.51
N SER A 269 -20.23 16.72 11.59
CA SER A 269 -20.28 17.99 12.33
C SER A 269 -20.38 19.25 11.46
N GLU A 270 -20.21 19.12 10.13
CA GLU A 270 -20.12 20.23 9.17
C GLU A 270 -18.98 21.23 9.51
N THR A 271 -18.05 20.83 10.38
CA THR A 271 -16.90 21.62 10.85
C THR A 271 -15.73 20.71 11.24
N THR A 272 -14.66 21.28 11.79
CA THR A 272 -13.49 20.57 12.35
C THR A 272 -13.20 21.11 13.75
N PRO A 273 -12.48 20.37 14.63
CA PRO A 273 -12.17 20.82 15.99
C PRO A 273 -11.68 22.28 16.07
N GLY A 274 -10.65 22.62 15.29
CA GLY A 274 -10.09 23.98 15.25
C GLY A 274 -11.09 25.00 14.71
N LYS A 275 -11.83 24.67 13.65
CA LYS A 275 -12.84 25.57 13.08
C LYS A 275 -14.00 25.82 14.04
N TRP A 276 -14.45 24.80 14.76
CA TRP A 276 -15.50 24.92 15.76
C TRP A 276 -15.08 25.80 16.94
N VAL A 277 -13.82 25.68 17.40
CA VAL A 277 -13.25 26.54 18.46
C VAL A 277 -13.41 28.01 18.08
N PHE A 278 -13.25 28.38 16.82
CA PHE A 278 -13.41 29.77 16.36
C PHE A 278 -14.82 30.12 15.86
N GLY A 279 -15.80 29.23 15.97
CA GLY A 279 -17.18 29.51 15.50
C GLY A 279 -17.29 29.51 13.98
N TYR A 280 -16.65 28.55 13.33
CA TYR A 280 -16.72 28.38 11.88
C TYR A 280 -17.40 27.08 11.46
N LYS A 281 -17.99 27.14 10.27
CA LYS A 281 -18.68 26.04 9.61
C LYS A 281 -18.30 25.97 8.14
N ILE A 282 -18.31 24.77 7.57
CA ILE A 282 -18.01 24.51 6.17
C ILE A 282 -19.32 24.24 5.42
N CYS A 283 -19.52 24.90 4.28
CA CYS A 283 -20.65 24.67 3.38
C CYS A 283 -20.22 24.80 1.91
N HIS A 284 -21.09 24.43 0.98
CA HIS A 284 -20.90 24.77 -0.43
C HIS A 284 -21.13 26.26 -0.67
N GLU A 285 -20.56 26.79 -1.77
CA GLU A 285 -20.80 28.17 -2.21
C GLU A 285 -22.29 28.45 -2.49
N ASP A 286 -23.03 27.43 -2.94
CA ASP A 286 -24.50 27.49 -3.07
C ASP A 286 -25.23 27.53 -1.72
N GLY A 287 -24.51 27.52 -0.59
CA GLY A 287 -25.08 27.43 0.75
C GLY A 287 -25.63 26.07 1.14
N ARG A 288 -25.50 25.06 0.26
CA ARG A 288 -25.87 23.68 0.57
C ARG A 288 -24.93 23.09 1.64
N ARG A 289 -25.43 22.08 2.34
CA ARG A 289 -24.61 21.29 3.26
C ARG A 289 -23.46 20.61 2.52
N LEU A 290 -22.37 20.42 3.24
CA LEU A 290 -21.17 19.80 2.73
C LEU A 290 -21.44 18.36 2.26
N THR A 291 -21.15 18.08 0.99
CA THR A 291 -21.33 16.74 0.41
C THR A 291 -20.10 15.87 0.63
N LEU A 292 -20.27 14.53 0.58
CA LEU A 292 -19.14 13.59 0.64
C LEU A 292 -18.09 13.90 -0.44
N ALA A 293 -18.53 14.26 -1.65
CA ALA A 293 -17.65 14.66 -2.74
C ALA A 293 -16.81 15.90 -2.38
N GLY A 294 -17.48 16.94 -1.85
CA GLY A 294 -16.81 18.14 -1.35
C GLY A 294 -15.77 17.82 -0.27
N ILE A 295 -16.08 16.92 0.68
CA ILE A 295 -15.14 16.51 1.73
C ILE A 295 -13.94 15.79 1.13
N LEU A 296 -14.16 14.80 0.28
CA LEU A 296 -13.08 14.00 -0.33
C LEU A 296 -12.13 14.85 -1.16
N ILE A 297 -12.64 15.80 -1.94
CA ILE A 297 -11.82 16.72 -2.72
C ILE A 297 -10.99 17.59 -1.78
N ARG A 298 -11.60 18.15 -0.73
CA ARG A 298 -10.86 18.95 0.26
C ARG A 298 -9.77 18.12 0.95
N SER A 299 -10.05 16.87 1.31
CA SER A 299 -9.09 15.96 1.96
C SER A 299 -7.95 15.56 1.02
N PHE A 300 -8.24 15.32 -0.26
CA PHE A 300 -7.22 15.05 -1.27
C PHE A 300 -6.30 16.26 -1.47
N TRP A 301 -6.88 17.44 -1.64
CA TRP A 301 -6.12 18.68 -1.79
C TRP A 301 -5.31 19.04 -0.56
N LEU A 302 -5.68 18.55 0.63
CA LEU A 302 -4.86 18.74 1.82
C LEU A 302 -3.43 18.20 1.64
N ILE A 303 -3.22 17.15 0.85
CA ILE A 303 -1.88 16.63 0.54
C ILE A 303 -1.03 17.69 -0.18
N LEU A 304 -1.66 18.50 -1.03
CA LEU A 304 -1.02 19.53 -1.85
C LEU A 304 -0.99 20.91 -1.17
N ASP A 305 -1.98 21.21 -0.34
CA ASP A 305 -2.20 22.54 0.25
C ASP A 305 -1.82 22.61 1.74
N ALA A 306 -1.47 21.49 2.40
CA ALA A 306 -0.94 21.47 3.77
C ALA A 306 0.55 21.84 3.83
N ASN A 307 0.93 22.91 3.14
CA ASN A 307 2.29 23.44 3.16
C ASN A 307 2.24 24.98 3.16
N PRO A 308 3.37 25.66 3.42
CA PRO A 308 3.41 27.12 3.45
C PRO A 308 2.91 27.79 2.16
N LEU A 309 3.11 27.17 0.99
CA LEU A 309 2.62 27.70 -0.29
C LEU A 309 1.09 27.70 -0.35
N GLY A 310 0.43 26.62 0.09
CA GLY A 310 -1.03 26.55 0.16
C GLY A 310 -1.63 27.62 1.09
N TRP A 311 -0.96 27.91 2.21
CA TRP A 311 -1.36 29.01 3.10
C TRP A 311 -1.12 30.38 2.48
N MET A 312 0.00 30.58 1.80
CA MET A 312 0.31 31.83 1.10
C MET A 312 -0.74 32.14 0.01
N LEU A 313 -1.10 31.14 -0.81
CA LEU A 313 -2.13 31.28 -1.85
C LEU A 313 -3.51 31.65 -1.27
N MET A 314 -3.83 31.14 -0.07
CA MET A 314 -5.05 31.54 0.64
C MET A 314 -5.02 33.03 1.05
N PHE A 315 -3.89 33.58 1.45
CA PHE A 315 -3.80 35.02 1.78
C PHE A 315 -3.85 35.92 0.54
N LEU A 316 -3.33 35.45 -0.60
CA LEU A 316 -3.40 36.15 -1.87
C LEU A 316 -4.81 36.11 -2.49
N SER A 317 -5.63 35.13 -2.13
CA SER A 317 -7.02 35.04 -2.55
C SER A 317 -7.85 36.17 -1.90
N PRO A 318 -8.57 36.99 -2.69
CA PRO A 318 -9.44 38.05 -2.17
C PRO A 318 -10.52 37.55 -1.20
N ARG A 319 -10.94 36.28 -1.37
CA ARG A 319 -11.96 35.62 -0.53
C ARG A 319 -11.36 34.78 0.61
N HIS A 320 -10.04 34.78 0.76
CA HIS A 320 -9.31 33.94 1.73
C HIS A 320 -9.67 32.44 1.65
N VAL A 321 -9.78 31.94 0.41
CA VAL A 321 -10.17 30.56 0.08
C VAL A 321 -8.93 29.75 -0.30
N ARG A 322 -8.80 28.50 0.16
CA ARG A 322 -7.70 27.59 -0.22
C ARG A 322 -7.96 26.94 -1.58
N GLY A 323 -6.91 26.42 -2.24
CA GLY A 323 -7.04 25.67 -3.49
C GLY A 323 -8.07 24.53 -3.38
N GLY A 324 -7.99 23.72 -2.33
CA GLY A 324 -8.96 22.66 -2.06
C GLY A 324 -10.37 23.13 -1.73
N ASP A 325 -10.53 24.35 -1.21
CA ASP A 325 -11.86 24.93 -0.98
C ASP A 325 -12.50 25.34 -2.33
N VAL A 326 -11.72 25.96 -3.23
CA VAL A 326 -12.11 26.31 -4.62
C VAL A 326 -12.45 25.06 -5.41
N ALA A 327 -11.58 24.05 -5.41
CA ALA A 327 -11.79 22.81 -6.16
C ALA A 327 -13.06 22.05 -5.73
N ALA A 328 -13.43 22.14 -4.46
CA ALA A 328 -14.64 21.53 -3.94
C ALA A 328 -15.90 22.42 -4.11
N GLY A 329 -15.73 23.69 -4.49
CA GLY A 329 -16.80 24.70 -4.48
C GLY A 329 -17.36 24.87 -3.07
N THR A 330 -16.48 25.07 -2.10
CA THR A 330 -16.82 25.15 -0.68
C THR A 330 -16.21 26.37 -0.03
N VAL A 331 -16.92 26.90 0.96
CA VAL A 331 -16.53 28.09 1.70
C VAL A 331 -16.56 27.78 3.20
N VAL A 332 -15.83 28.57 3.98
CA VAL A 332 -15.93 28.54 5.44
C VAL A 332 -16.52 29.85 5.89
N ILE A 333 -17.63 29.77 6.62
CA ILE A 333 -18.41 30.90 7.10
C ILE A 333 -18.42 30.94 8.63
N LYS A 334 -18.57 32.14 9.18
CA LYS A 334 -18.88 32.37 10.59
C LYS A 334 -20.24 31.76 10.90
N ALA A 335 -20.32 30.96 11.96
CA ALA A 335 -21.56 30.36 12.42
C ALA A 335 -21.54 30.25 13.95
N PRO A 336 -22.68 30.46 14.63
CA PRO A 336 -22.74 30.28 16.08
C PRO A 336 -22.35 28.85 16.46
N ARG A 337 -21.56 28.71 17.53
CA ARG A 337 -21.15 27.40 18.04
C ARG A 337 -22.40 26.61 18.45
N ASN A 338 -22.58 25.44 17.85
CA ASN A 338 -23.69 24.55 18.15
C ASN A 338 -23.19 23.20 18.70
N LEU A 339 -24.09 22.47 19.37
CA LEU A 339 -23.77 21.17 19.98
C LEU A 339 -23.39 20.12 18.93
N LYS A 340 -23.99 20.18 17.73
CA LYS A 340 -23.65 19.30 16.60
C LYS A 340 -22.21 19.49 16.15
N GLY A 341 -21.72 20.73 16.13
CA GLY A 341 -20.34 21.06 15.83
C GLY A 341 -19.39 20.57 16.93
N ALA A 342 -19.81 20.61 18.20
CA ALA A 342 -18.99 20.15 19.32
C ALA A 342 -18.63 18.66 19.20
N ALA A 343 -19.47 17.86 18.52
CA ALA A 343 -19.17 16.47 18.19
C ALA A 343 -17.85 16.31 17.43
N SER A 344 -17.39 17.32 16.66
CA SER A 344 -16.10 17.27 15.97
C SER A 344 -14.94 17.06 16.95
N ILE A 345 -14.96 17.74 18.10
CA ILE A 345 -13.93 17.62 19.14
C ILE A 345 -14.02 16.25 19.78
N PHE A 346 -15.21 15.80 20.17
CA PHE A 346 -15.38 14.49 20.80
C PHE A 346 -14.94 13.34 19.88
N ILE A 347 -15.30 13.40 18.60
CA ILE A 347 -14.89 12.39 17.61
C ILE A 347 -13.37 12.43 17.41
N ALA A 348 -12.77 13.61 17.27
CA ALA A 348 -11.32 13.74 17.13
C ALA A 348 -10.58 13.21 18.36
N ILE A 349 -11.00 13.58 19.57
CA ILE A 349 -10.44 13.06 20.82
C ILE A 349 -10.62 11.55 20.90
N ALA A 350 -11.80 11.00 20.59
CA ALA A 350 -12.05 9.58 20.66
C ALA A 350 -11.14 8.79 19.69
N LEU A 351 -11.05 9.22 18.43
CA LEU A 351 -10.18 8.58 17.44
C LEU A 351 -8.71 8.66 17.85
N THR A 352 -8.23 9.85 18.23
CA THR A 352 -6.82 10.06 18.65
C THR A 352 -6.49 9.33 19.95
N ALA A 353 -7.33 9.41 20.98
CA ALA A 353 -7.11 8.75 22.26
C ALA A 353 -7.14 7.23 22.09
N SER A 354 -8.05 6.69 21.28
CA SER A 354 -8.12 5.24 21.03
C SER A 354 -6.82 4.70 20.42
N THR A 355 -6.27 5.35 19.39
CA THR A 355 -5.02 4.89 18.75
C THR A 355 -3.83 5.08 19.67
N ILE A 356 -3.75 6.18 20.41
CA ILE A 356 -2.67 6.42 21.38
C ILE A 356 -2.73 5.41 22.53
N THR A 357 -3.90 5.13 23.11
CA THR A 357 -4.03 4.17 24.20
C THR A 357 -3.61 2.78 23.75
N VAL A 358 -4.12 2.30 22.61
CA VAL A 358 -3.71 1.01 22.04
C VAL A 358 -2.21 1.00 21.73
N GLY A 359 -1.69 2.08 21.16
CA GLY A 359 -0.27 2.22 20.83
C GLY A 359 0.64 2.21 22.06
N ILE A 360 0.27 2.89 23.15
CA ILE A 360 1.05 2.90 24.40
C ILE A 360 0.99 1.55 25.12
N MET A 361 -0.13 0.81 24.99
CA MET A 361 -0.25 -0.54 25.52
C MET A 361 0.70 -1.53 24.82
N ASN A 362 1.09 -1.26 23.58
CA ASN A 362 2.12 -2.03 22.88
C ASN A 362 3.52 -1.69 23.42
N ARG A 363 4.07 -2.56 24.28
CA ARG A 363 5.42 -2.39 24.87
C ARG A 363 6.56 -2.54 23.87
N HIS A 364 6.31 -3.13 22.70
CA HIS A 364 7.31 -3.36 21.66
C HIS A 364 7.30 -2.26 20.59
N ASN A 365 6.61 -1.14 20.85
CA ASN A 365 6.57 0.00 19.95
C ASN A 365 7.91 0.77 19.93
N PHE A 366 8.01 1.75 19.02
CA PHE A 366 9.22 2.54 18.82
C PHE A 366 9.59 3.48 19.97
N LEU A 367 8.68 3.77 20.91
CA LEU A 367 8.96 4.65 22.06
C LEU A 367 9.59 3.89 23.23
N PHE A 368 9.19 2.63 23.45
CA PHE A 368 9.63 1.84 24.60
C PHE A 368 10.74 0.84 24.25
N SER A 369 10.88 0.45 22.98
CA SER A 369 11.91 -0.48 22.53
C SER A 369 13.16 0.25 22.01
N ASN A 370 14.29 0.07 22.70
CA ASN A 370 15.59 0.59 22.26
C ASN A 370 16.11 -0.05 20.96
N ASN A 371 15.54 -1.19 20.56
CA ASN A 371 15.96 -1.98 19.40
C ASN A 371 14.87 -2.07 18.31
N PHE A 372 14.00 -1.06 18.20
CA PHE A 372 12.97 -1.05 17.16
C PHE A 372 13.59 -1.11 15.75
N ARG A 373 13.27 -2.17 14.99
CA ARG A 373 13.74 -2.38 13.62
C ARG A 373 12.55 -2.50 12.66
N LEU A 374 12.59 -1.75 11.57
CA LEU A 374 11.61 -1.86 10.48
C LEU A 374 11.91 -3.11 9.63
N ASN A 375 11.55 -4.29 10.11
CA ASN A 375 11.70 -5.58 9.41
C ASN A 375 10.43 -6.06 8.71
N PHE A 376 9.30 -5.38 8.94
CA PHE A 376 7.98 -5.79 8.48
C PHE A 376 7.47 -5.00 7.28
N LEU A 377 8.25 -4.12 6.64
CA LEU A 377 7.79 -3.52 5.39
C LEU A 377 7.65 -4.62 4.32
N PRO A 378 6.55 -4.65 3.54
CA PRO A 378 6.42 -5.60 2.45
C PRO A 378 7.59 -5.40 1.48
N GLY A 379 8.50 -6.38 1.46
CA GLY A 379 9.71 -6.29 0.66
C GLY A 379 9.33 -6.31 -0.82
N THR A 380 9.80 -5.32 -1.57
CA THR A 380 9.68 -5.34 -3.03
C THR A 380 11.05 -5.65 -3.62
N GLU A 381 11.09 -6.29 -4.79
CA GLU A 381 12.36 -6.44 -5.53
C GLU A 381 13.00 -5.07 -5.85
N LEU A 382 12.17 -4.02 -6.00
CA LEU A 382 12.63 -2.66 -6.24
C LEU A 382 13.52 -2.13 -5.10
N THR A 383 13.26 -2.53 -3.85
CA THR A 383 14.10 -2.19 -2.70
C THR A 383 15.53 -2.73 -2.85
N ASP A 384 15.67 -3.95 -3.40
CA ASP A 384 16.98 -4.54 -3.69
C ASP A 384 17.63 -3.87 -4.92
N MET A 385 16.85 -3.47 -5.93
CA MET A 385 17.35 -2.79 -7.13
C MET A 385 17.85 -1.37 -6.88
N LEU A 386 17.17 -0.60 -6.03
CA LEU A 386 17.55 0.76 -5.67
C LEU A 386 18.75 0.81 -4.71
N GLY A 387 19.32 -0.34 -4.34
CA GLY A 387 20.45 -0.42 -3.42
C GLY A 387 20.12 0.06 -2.01
N ILE A 388 18.83 0.18 -1.67
CA ILE A 388 18.35 0.48 -0.32
C ILE A 388 18.47 -0.82 0.48
N ASN A 389 19.70 -1.21 0.76
CA ASN A 389 20.01 -2.26 1.73
C ASN A 389 19.58 -1.72 3.10
N LEU A 390 18.32 -1.95 3.49
CA LEU A 390 17.95 -1.90 4.90
C LEU A 390 18.96 -2.78 5.63
N HIS A 391 19.70 -2.18 6.56
CA HIS A 391 20.82 -2.79 7.27
C HIS A 391 20.51 -4.23 7.68
N GLN A 392 21.03 -5.19 6.91
CA GLN A 392 21.20 -6.55 7.40
C GLN A 392 22.49 -6.55 8.21
N ASP A 393 22.42 -7.08 9.42
CA ASP A 393 23.61 -7.32 10.21
C ASP A 393 24.35 -8.52 9.65
N LEU A 394 25.68 -8.46 9.73
CA LEU A 394 26.54 -9.53 9.25
C LEU A 394 26.43 -10.70 10.23
N GLU A 395 25.92 -11.83 9.76
CA GLU A 395 25.60 -13.00 10.59
C GLU A 395 26.24 -14.27 10.02
N LEU A 396 26.72 -15.11 10.94
CA LEU A 396 27.15 -16.48 10.72
C LEU A 396 25.97 -17.42 10.96
N ILE A 397 25.60 -18.24 9.99
CA ILE A 397 24.50 -19.21 10.07
C ILE A 397 24.95 -20.61 9.64
N ASN A 398 24.20 -21.65 10.04
CA ASN A 398 24.40 -23.05 9.63
C ASN A 398 25.83 -23.61 9.80
N VAL A 399 26.50 -23.28 10.90
CA VAL A 399 27.86 -23.77 11.18
C VAL A 399 27.85 -25.26 11.41
N ARG A 400 28.67 -25.97 10.64
CA ARG A 400 28.76 -27.42 10.56
C ARG A 400 30.21 -27.87 10.53
N PHE A 401 30.40 -29.10 10.98
CA PHE A 401 31.68 -29.75 11.12
C PHE A 401 31.69 -31.06 10.33
N ALA A 402 32.75 -31.30 9.56
CA ALA A 402 32.95 -32.54 8.81
C ALA A 402 34.39 -33.07 8.98
N VAL A 403 34.57 -34.39 8.80
CA VAL A 403 35.85 -35.09 9.01
C VAL A 403 36.34 -35.71 7.70
N GLY A 404 37.57 -35.37 7.29
CA GLY A 404 38.26 -36.00 6.16
C GLY A 404 37.72 -35.64 4.77
N SER A 405 36.42 -35.42 4.61
CA SER A 405 35.77 -34.89 3.41
C SER A 405 34.62 -33.93 3.81
N PRO A 406 34.33 -32.88 3.02
CA PRO A 406 33.20 -31.97 3.25
C PRO A 406 31.83 -32.68 3.38
N ASP A 407 31.66 -33.83 2.73
CA ASP A 407 30.38 -34.56 2.68
C ASP A 407 30.09 -35.40 3.94
N LYS A 408 31.10 -35.63 4.80
CA LYS A 408 30.98 -36.50 5.97
C LYS A 408 30.72 -35.71 7.25
N LEU A 409 29.48 -35.23 7.39
CA LEU A 409 28.99 -34.48 8.54
C LEU A 409 29.04 -35.32 9.83
N THR A 410 29.55 -34.75 10.92
CA THR A 410 29.62 -35.42 12.23
C THR A 410 28.77 -34.69 13.29
N PRO A 411 27.75 -35.34 13.89
CA PRO A 411 26.94 -34.74 14.96
C PRO A 411 27.71 -34.53 16.28
N GLN A 412 28.69 -35.39 16.53
CA GLN A 412 29.64 -35.25 17.63
C GLN A 412 30.96 -34.85 17.00
N ALA A 413 31.36 -33.59 17.15
CA ALA A 413 32.60 -33.00 16.65
C ALA A 413 33.82 -33.64 17.35
N SER A 414 34.05 -34.94 17.18
CA SER A 414 35.14 -35.71 17.77
C SER A 414 36.17 -36.07 16.70
N TYR A 415 37.43 -35.69 16.93
CA TYR A 415 38.52 -35.76 15.95
C TYR A 415 39.73 -36.51 16.50
N SER A 416 40.54 -37.09 15.62
CA SER A 416 41.84 -37.67 15.99
C SER A 416 42.99 -36.71 15.65
N PRO A 417 44.09 -36.69 16.42
CA PRO A 417 45.29 -35.93 16.05
C PRO A 417 45.78 -36.31 14.65
N GLY A 418 46.10 -35.32 13.82
CA GLY A 418 46.51 -35.52 12.41
C GLY A 418 45.38 -35.56 11.37
N GLU A 419 44.10 -35.47 11.76
CA GLU A 419 42.98 -35.40 10.82
C GLU A 419 42.75 -33.98 10.28
N VAL A 420 42.12 -33.87 9.10
CA VAL A 420 41.67 -32.58 8.56
C VAL A 420 40.23 -32.31 9.01
N LEU A 421 40.08 -31.22 9.75
CA LEU A 421 38.81 -30.68 10.21
C LEU A 421 38.23 -29.77 9.11
N TYR A 422 37.02 -30.05 8.63
CA TYR A 422 36.31 -29.15 7.74
C TYR A 422 35.29 -28.31 8.53
N LEU A 423 35.49 -27.00 8.53
CA LEU A 423 34.55 -26.03 9.07
C LEU A 423 33.72 -25.43 7.92
N ILE A 424 32.41 -25.64 7.97
CA ILE A 424 31.47 -25.19 6.92
C ILE A 424 30.47 -24.24 7.55
N PHE A 425 30.33 -23.03 7.03
CA PHE A 425 29.32 -22.08 7.50
C PHE A 425 28.80 -21.19 6.38
N ASP A 426 27.64 -20.60 6.64
CA ASP A 426 26.95 -19.71 5.71
C ASP A 426 27.03 -18.27 6.25
N VAL A 427 27.42 -17.31 5.40
CA VAL A 427 27.50 -15.88 5.73
C VAL A 427 26.30 -15.14 5.14
N LYS A 428 25.60 -14.37 5.97
CA LYS A 428 24.44 -13.55 5.58
C LYS A 428 24.69 -12.08 5.93
N GLY A 429 24.05 -11.17 5.18
CA GLY A 429 24.06 -9.73 5.50
C GLY A 429 25.30 -8.96 5.03
N PHE A 430 26.11 -9.56 4.15
CA PHE A 430 27.28 -8.91 3.54
C PHE A 430 26.89 -7.95 2.40
N ALA A 431 27.65 -6.88 2.25
CA ALA A 431 27.52 -5.92 1.18
C ALA A 431 28.07 -6.46 -0.15
N LYS A 432 27.47 -5.99 -1.25
CA LYS A 432 27.80 -6.45 -2.60
C LYS A 432 28.01 -5.28 -3.53
N LYS A 433 28.94 -5.45 -4.49
CA LYS A 433 29.09 -4.59 -5.65
C LYS A 433 28.90 -5.43 -6.91
N GLY A 434 27.69 -5.40 -7.48
CA GLY A 434 27.34 -6.24 -8.62
C GLY A 434 27.31 -7.74 -8.27
N LYS A 435 28.20 -8.52 -8.89
CA LYS A 435 28.38 -9.97 -8.59
C LYS A 435 29.48 -10.25 -7.56
N LEU A 436 30.12 -9.21 -7.00
CA LEU A 436 31.26 -9.35 -6.10
C LEU A 436 30.84 -9.15 -4.63
N ALA A 437 31.32 -10.03 -3.78
CA ALA A 437 31.34 -9.91 -2.33
C ALA A 437 32.80 -9.87 -1.85
N TRP A 438 33.14 -9.08 -0.84
CA TRP A 438 34.50 -9.07 -0.29
C TRP A 438 34.46 -9.36 1.20
N ILE A 439 34.46 -10.65 1.51
CA ILE A 439 34.50 -11.17 2.87
C ILE A 439 35.91 -11.64 3.17
N GLU A 440 36.49 -11.13 4.26
CA GLU A 440 37.70 -11.64 4.90
C GLU A 440 37.33 -12.49 6.11
N GLU A 441 38.17 -13.48 6.38
CA GLU A 441 37.99 -14.40 7.49
C GLU A 441 39.31 -14.63 8.23
N ASP A 442 39.24 -14.60 9.57
CA ASP A 442 40.29 -15.03 10.47
C ASP A 442 39.79 -16.20 11.33
N ILE A 443 40.57 -17.27 11.43
CA ILE A 443 40.27 -18.45 12.24
C ILE A 443 41.35 -18.64 13.30
N LYS A 444 40.94 -18.77 14.55
CA LYS A 444 41.80 -19.13 15.68
C LYS A 444 41.33 -20.41 16.34
N VAL A 445 42.26 -21.32 16.63
CA VAL A 445 42.01 -22.56 17.37
C VAL A 445 42.77 -22.51 18.70
N ILE A 446 42.03 -22.62 19.79
CA ILE A 446 42.51 -22.49 21.17
C ILE A 446 42.39 -23.85 21.87
N SER A 447 43.46 -24.27 22.55
CA SER A 447 43.51 -25.52 23.32
C SER A 447 42.68 -25.46 24.61
N PRO A 448 42.39 -26.61 25.26
CA PRO A 448 41.74 -26.63 26.57
C PRO A 448 42.49 -25.83 27.65
N GLU A 449 43.80 -25.65 27.49
CA GLU A 449 44.69 -24.91 28.38
C GLU A 449 44.74 -23.40 28.06
N GLY A 450 43.99 -22.95 27.04
CA GLY A 450 43.95 -21.55 26.62
C GLY A 450 45.10 -21.13 25.70
N ILE A 451 45.91 -22.08 25.21
CA ILE A 451 47.04 -21.81 24.32
C ILE A 451 46.54 -21.80 22.87
N GLU A 452 46.84 -20.75 22.11
CA GLU A 452 46.57 -20.69 20.67
C GLU A 452 47.42 -21.74 19.94
N LYS A 453 46.78 -22.69 19.26
CA LYS A 453 47.44 -23.77 18.50
C LYS A 453 47.47 -23.50 17.00
N ILE A 454 46.47 -22.79 16.48
CA ILE A 454 46.39 -22.39 15.06
C ILE A 454 45.86 -20.96 15.02
N ASN A 455 46.57 -20.08 14.30
CA ASN A 455 46.08 -18.74 13.93
C ASN A 455 46.23 -18.58 12.42
N GLN A 456 45.12 -18.55 11.71
CA GLN A 456 45.06 -18.33 10.27
C GLN A 456 44.32 -17.03 10.00
N GLU A 457 45.05 -16.05 9.49
CA GLU A 457 44.52 -14.72 9.19
C GLU A 457 44.29 -14.55 7.70
N ASN A 458 43.24 -13.82 7.33
CA ASN A 458 42.92 -13.44 5.95
C ASN A 458 42.80 -14.62 4.96
N LEU A 459 42.15 -15.71 5.38
CA LEU A 459 41.93 -16.90 4.54
C LEU A 459 41.21 -16.57 3.23
N LEU A 460 40.30 -15.60 3.27
CA LEU A 460 39.56 -15.07 2.13
C LEU A 460 40.00 -13.64 1.78
N SER A 461 41.19 -13.47 1.21
CA SER A 461 41.74 -12.14 0.90
C SER A 461 41.26 -11.52 -0.42
N LYS A 462 40.54 -12.28 -1.27
CA LYS A 462 40.06 -11.83 -2.59
C LYS A 462 38.54 -11.73 -2.66
N PRO A 463 37.99 -10.78 -3.44
CA PRO A 463 36.55 -10.71 -3.69
C PRO A 463 36.01 -12.01 -4.29
N GLN A 464 34.97 -12.57 -3.68
CA GLN A 464 34.27 -13.76 -4.15
C GLN A 464 33.27 -13.39 -5.25
N VAL A 465 33.29 -14.14 -6.36
CA VAL A 465 32.30 -14.01 -7.44
C VAL A 465 31.08 -14.87 -7.08
N LEU A 466 29.93 -14.24 -6.93
CA LEU A 466 28.67 -14.93 -6.73
C LEU A 466 28.17 -15.48 -8.07
N GLU A 467 27.89 -16.78 -8.12
CA GLU A 467 27.28 -17.45 -9.29
C GLU A 467 25.98 -16.74 -9.73
N ASP A 468 25.18 -16.35 -8.73
CA ASP A 468 23.98 -15.53 -8.89
C ASP A 468 24.13 -14.21 -8.12
N ARG A 469 23.88 -13.11 -8.82
CA ARG A 469 23.76 -11.75 -8.26
C ARG A 469 22.74 -11.67 -7.13
N PHE A 470 21.73 -12.55 -7.13
CA PHE A 470 20.70 -12.62 -6.09
C PHE A 470 21.07 -13.56 -4.91
N LYS A 471 22.18 -14.31 -4.95
CA LYS A 471 22.60 -15.23 -3.88
C LYS A 471 22.94 -14.48 -2.60
N LYS A 472 22.08 -14.52 -1.57
CA LYS A 472 22.22 -13.75 -0.31
C LYS A 472 22.99 -14.48 0.80
N ILE A 473 23.41 -15.70 0.53
CA ILE A 473 24.16 -16.55 1.45
C ILE A 473 25.45 -16.97 0.74
N LEU A 474 26.59 -16.70 1.37
CA LEU A 474 27.87 -17.21 0.91
C LEU A 474 28.24 -18.42 1.78
N ALA A 475 28.28 -19.61 1.19
CA ALA A 475 28.82 -20.79 1.84
C ALA A 475 30.35 -20.72 1.80
N VAL A 476 30.98 -20.90 2.95
CA VAL A 476 32.43 -20.91 3.12
C VAL A 476 32.83 -22.26 3.71
N GLU A 477 33.85 -22.87 3.12
CA GLU A 477 34.39 -24.17 3.52
C GLU A 477 35.88 -24.02 3.79
N ASN A 478 36.29 -24.31 5.02
CA ASN A 478 37.68 -24.16 5.46
C ASN A 478 38.27 -25.50 5.92
N PRO A 479 39.25 -26.05 5.20
CA PRO A 479 40.02 -27.20 5.68
C PRO A 479 41.08 -26.75 6.70
N ILE A 480 41.00 -27.29 7.91
CA ILE A 480 41.90 -26.99 9.03
C ILE A 480 42.68 -28.28 9.35
N PRO A 481 43.95 -28.41 8.94
CA PRO A 481 44.76 -29.56 9.30
C PRO A 481 45.11 -29.51 10.80
N LEU A 482 44.70 -30.54 11.55
CA LEU A 482 45.00 -30.63 12.97
C LEU A 482 46.42 -31.18 13.20
N PRO A 483 47.25 -30.53 14.05
CA PRO A 483 48.56 -31.05 14.40
C PRO A 483 48.51 -32.46 15.02
N THR A 484 49.60 -33.22 14.87
CA THR A 484 49.71 -34.59 15.41
C THR A 484 50.02 -34.63 16.90
N ASP A 485 50.41 -33.51 17.51
CA ASP A 485 50.80 -33.35 18.92
C ASP A 485 49.65 -32.86 19.83
N LEU A 486 48.40 -32.93 19.37
CA LEU A 486 47.24 -32.45 20.12
C LEU A 486 46.94 -33.33 21.33
N THR A 487 46.77 -32.69 22.49
CA THR A 487 46.29 -33.36 23.71
C THR A 487 44.78 -33.62 23.63
N PRO A 488 44.27 -34.73 24.19
CA PRO A 488 42.84 -35.00 24.22
C PRO A 488 42.09 -33.96 25.06
N GLY A 489 40.98 -33.44 24.54
CA GLY A 489 40.20 -32.40 25.23
C GLY A 489 39.28 -31.60 24.33
N VAL A 490 38.61 -30.60 24.89
CA VAL A 490 37.71 -29.69 24.17
C VAL A 490 38.48 -28.47 23.67
N TYR A 491 38.55 -28.32 22.35
CA TYR A 491 39.16 -27.19 21.67
C TYR A 491 38.09 -26.18 21.26
N THR A 492 38.47 -24.91 21.22
CA THR A 492 37.59 -23.81 20.85
C THR A 492 38.08 -23.16 19.56
N ILE A 493 37.18 -22.97 18.59
CA ILE A 493 37.43 -22.26 17.34
C ILE A 493 36.73 -20.92 17.40
N GLN A 494 37.48 -19.85 17.24
CA GLN A 494 36.96 -18.51 17.06
C GLN A 494 37.07 -18.14 15.58
N VAL A 495 35.92 -17.90 14.95
CA VAL A 495 35.81 -17.45 13.56
C VAL A 495 35.46 -15.98 13.57
N THR A 496 36.25 -15.14 12.90
CA THR A 496 35.97 -13.72 12.76
C THR A 496 35.82 -13.38 11.29
N ILE A 497 34.67 -12.84 10.92
CA ILE A 497 34.35 -12.44 9.55
C ILE A 497 34.33 -10.92 9.47
N ARG A 498 34.98 -10.38 8.45
CA ARG A 498 34.98 -8.95 8.12
C ARG A 498 34.49 -8.74 6.70
N ASP A 499 33.48 -7.91 6.52
CA ASP A 499 33.05 -7.46 5.20
C ASP A 499 33.79 -6.15 4.85
N LYS A 500 34.66 -6.20 3.85
CA LYS A 500 35.48 -5.05 3.43
C LYS A 500 34.68 -3.98 2.69
N TYR A 501 33.51 -4.28 2.15
CA TYR A 501 32.66 -3.29 1.49
C TYR A 501 31.80 -2.51 2.48
N SER A 502 31.30 -3.15 3.54
CA SER A 502 30.50 -2.47 4.56
C SER A 502 31.31 -2.02 5.79
N GLY A 503 32.52 -2.54 5.98
CA GLY A 503 33.33 -2.32 7.18
C GLY A 503 32.81 -3.04 8.43
N LYS A 504 31.76 -3.88 8.31
CA LYS A 504 31.19 -4.64 9.43
C LYS A 504 32.03 -5.87 9.74
N SER A 505 32.03 -6.29 11.00
CA SER A 505 32.63 -7.55 11.44
C SER A 505 31.73 -8.30 12.42
N THR A 506 31.83 -9.62 12.42
CA THR A 506 31.12 -10.51 13.35
C THR A 506 32.04 -11.65 13.73
N SER A 507 31.85 -12.23 14.92
CA SER A 507 32.65 -13.38 15.37
C SER A 507 31.78 -14.44 16.03
N GLY A 508 32.10 -15.70 15.77
CA GLY A 508 31.45 -16.86 16.36
C GLY A 508 32.45 -17.74 17.09
N ILE A 509 32.01 -18.37 18.18
CA ILE A 509 32.81 -19.30 18.97
C ILE A 509 32.17 -20.69 18.90
N TYR A 510 32.94 -21.68 18.46
CA TYR A 510 32.49 -23.06 18.28
C TYR A 510 33.44 -24.02 19.00
N ARG A 511 32.95 -25.21 19.39
CA ARG A 511 33.74 -26.18 20.15
C ARG A 511 33.79 -27.52 19.45
N PHE A 512 34.95 -28.17 19.49
CA PHE A 512 35.15 -29.55 19.04
C PHE A 512 36.00 -30.32 20.05
N PHE A 513 35.98 -31.64 19.96
CA PHE A 513 36.64 -32.56 20.87
C PHE A 513 37.72 -33.37 20.15
N VAL A 514 38.89 -33.53 20.78
CA VAL A 514 39.98 -34.38 20.26
C VAL A 514 40.08 -35.65 21.11
N ARG A 515 40.03 -36.81 20.46
CA ARG A 515 40.10 -38.15 21.07
C ARG A 515 41.54 -38.56 21.37
N ARG A 516 41.70 -39.46 22.34
CA ARG A 516 42.98 -40.08 22.67
C ARG A 516 43.37 -41.07 21.56
N THR A 517 44.56 -40.90 21.00
CA THR A 517 45.12 -41.83 20.01
C THR A 517 45.26 -43.21 20.67
N SER A 518 44.51 -44.21 20.22
CA SER A 518 44.71 -45.59 20.64
C SER A 518 45.99 -46.12 20.00
N PHE A 519 47.00 -46.39 20.83
CA PHE A 519 48.27 -46.98 20.41
C PHE A 519 48.02 -48.43 19.98
N ASN A 520 48.14 -48.71 18.67
CA ASN A 520 48.19 -50.09 18.17
C ASN A 520 49.52 -50.73 18.60
N MET A 521 49.48 -51.73 19.47
CA MET A 521 50.56 -52.71 19.58
C MET A 521 50.22 -53.90 18.68
N GLU A 522 50.92 -54.01 17.55
CA GLU A 522 51.08 -55.28 16.85
C GLU A 522 52.31 -56.02 17.42
N GLY A 523 52.11 -57.29 17.79
CA GLY A 523 53.13 -58.34 17.71
C GLY A 523 53.87 -58.71 19.00
N THR A 524 53.49 -59.83 19.62
CA THR A 524 54.31 -61.07 19.78
C THR A 524 53.73 -61.98 20.87
N GLY A 525 53.68 -63.30 20.60
CA GLY A 525 53.63 -64.33 21.66
C GLY A 525 52.50 -65.36 21.57
N SER A 526 52.78 -66.48 20.92
CA SER A 526 51.99 -67.73 20.95
C SER A 526 52.20 -68.55 22.24
N ALA A 527 51.27 -69.50 22.46
CA ALA A 527 51.23 -70.63 23.42
C ALA A 527 50.35 -70.36 24.66
N GLY A 528 49.42 -71.21 25.11
CA GLY A 528 48.99 -72.57 24.74
C GLY A 528 48.27 -73.22 25.94
N SER A 529 47.22 -74.00 25.69
CA SER A 529 46.44 -74.86 26.64
C SER A 529 45.66 -74.11 27.75
N ALA A 530 44.61 -74.59 28.41
CA ALA A 530 43.58 -75.65 28.41
C ALA A 530 42.70 -75.21 29.62
N GLY A 531 41.38 -75.30 29.73
CA GLY A 531 40.35 -76.27 29.39
C GLY A 531 39.12 -75.96 30.29
N GLU A 532 37.99 -76.59 29.97
CA GLU A 532 36.78 -76.82 30.82
C GLU A 532 35.88 -75.61 31.13
N GLY A 533 34.65 -75.55 30.58
CA GLY A 533 33.38 -76.11 31.11
C GLY A 533 32.53 -74.89 31.56
N GLU A 534 31.24 -74.66 31.32
CA GLU A 534 29.99 -75.43 31.20
C GLU A 534 28.99 -74.48 30.47
N SER A 535 28.22 -74.91 29.46
CA SER A 535 26.85 -75.46 29.54
C SER A 535 25.73 -74.50 30.02
N SER A 536 24.63 -74.53 29.24
CA SER A 536 23.29 -73.93 29.41
C SER A 536 23.15 -72.46 28.99
N GLY A 537 22.20 -72.04 28.15
CA GLY A 537 20.93 -72.64 27.74
C GLY A 537 19.85 -71.56 27.93
N GLY A 538 19.16 -71.14 26.86
CA GLY A 538 18.15 -70.09 26.96
C GLY A 538 17.67 -69.54 25.62
N GLU A 539 16.82 -70.31 24.94
CA GLU A 539 16.06 -69.95 23.75
C GLU A 539 15.02 -68.82 23.99
N THR A 540 14.62 -68.19 22.86
CA THR A 540 13.30 -67.56 22.57
C THR A 540 12.89 -66.29 23.34
N LYS A 541 12.31 -65.24 22.77
CA LYS A 541 11.30 -65.06 21.70
C LYS A 541 11.34 -63.58 21.24
N THR A 542 11.62 -63.28 19.97
CA THR A 542 10.65 -62.73 18.99
C THR A 542 9.21 -62.55 19.49
N GLU A 543 8.70 -61.31 19.44
CA GLU A 543 7.29 -61.05 19.09
C GLU A 543 7.16 -59.74 18.31
N ASP A 544 6.91 -59.92 17.01
CA ASP A 544 6.25 -58.98 16.12
C ASP A 544 4.83 -58.68 16.64
N LYS A 545 4.38 -57.43 16.55
CA LYS A 545 2.94 -57.18 16.34
C LYS A 545 2.69 -55.94 15.49
N LYS A 546 2.26 -56.23 14.27
CA LYS A 546 1.56 -55.35 13.33
C LYS A 546 0.18 -54.95 13.85
N THR A 547 -0.29 -53.83 13.27
CA THR A 547 -1.67 -53.44 12.92
C THR A 547 -2.65 -53.07 14.04
N ASN A 548 -3.04 -51.79 14.04
CA ASN A 548 -4.31 -51.38 13.39
C ASN A 548 -4.19 -49.98 12.80
#